data_AF-A0A4D4KM59-F1
#
_entry.id   AF-A0A4D4KM59-F1
#
_cell.length_a   1.000
_cell.length_b   1.000
_cell.length_c   1.000
_cell.angle_alpha   90.00
_cell.angle_beta   90.00
_cell.angle_gamma   90.00
#
_symmetry.space_group_name_H-M   'P 1'
#
loop_
_entity.id
_entity.type
_entity.pdbx_description
1 polymer ?
#
loop_
_entity_poly.entity_id
_entity_poly.type
_entity_poly.pdbx_seq_one_letter_code
_entity_poly.pdbx_strand_id
1 'polypeptide(L)' 'MSNTYDWRDSSDSDLAQGMEMATEAAREAQQTGNKQREAAFHQDLNTMLDRAEERGWFRRSR' A
#
# COMPACT_ATOMS: atom_id res chain seq x y z
N MET A 1 -12.66 -12.20 10.31
CA MET A 1 -12.76 -10.74 10.18
C MET A 1 -11.37 -10.24 9.86
N SER A 2 -11.09 -10.02 8.58
CA SER A 2 -9.81 -9.43 8.18
C SER A 2 -9.88 -7.96 8.60
N ASN A 3 -9.13 -7.59 9.65
CA ASN A 3 -8.85 -6.19 9.96
C ASN A 3 -7.94 -5.66 8.85
N THR A 4 -8.50 -5.42 7.66
CA THR A 4 -7.88 -4.52 6.69
C THR A 4 -7.84 -3.16 7.35
N TYR A 5 -6.64 -2.68 7.63
CA TYR A 5 -6.41 -1.34 8.17
C TYR A 5 -7.17 -0.34 7.31
N ASP A 6 -8.06 0.47 7.89
CA ASP A 6 -8.88 1.38 7.11
C ASP A 6 -8.09 2.65 6.77
N TRP A 7 -7.45 2.63 5.60
CA TRP A 7 -6.69 3.75 5.06
C TRP A 7 -7.56 4.96 4.70
N ARG A 8 -8.89 4.89 4.86
CA ARG A 8 -9.82 5.99 4.54
C ARG A 8 -9.59 7.22 5.42
N ASP A 9 -9.38 7.03 6.72
CA ASP A 9 -9.19 8.10 7.69
C ASP A 9 -7.71 8.51 7.86
N SER A 10 -6.77 7.83 7.18
CA SER A 10 -5.33 8.14 7.29
C SER A 10 -5.01 9.48 6.63
N SER A 11 -4.05 10.25 7.19
CA SER A 11 -3.58 11.45 6.50
C SER A 11 -2.80 11.10 5.22
N ASP A 12 -2.56 12.08 4.36
CA ASP A 12 -1.75 11.84 3.16
C ASP A 12 -0.31 11.43 3.50
N SER A 13 0.23 11.94 4.60
CA SER A 13 1.56 11.55 5.09
C SER A 13 1.57 10.11 5.61
N ASP A 14 0.54 9.69 6.34
CA ASP A 14 0.40 8.31 6.82
C ASP A 14 0.24 7.33 5.66
N LEU A 15 -0.52 7.72 4.62
CA LEU A 15 -0.70 6.91 3.42
C LEU A 15 0.63 6.72 2.68
N ALA A 16 1.41 7.79 2.51
CA ALA A 16 2.73 7.73 1.86
C ALA A 16 3.69 6.83 2.65
N GLN A 17 3.75 6.99 3.97
CA GLN A 17 4.60 6.18 4.83
C GLN A 17 4.17 4.71 4.84
N GLY A 18 2.86 4.45 4.86
CA GLY A 18 2.29 3.11 4.73
C GLY A 18 2.71 2.42 3.43
N MET A 19 2.66 3.15 2.31
CA MET A 19 3.09 2.64 1.01
C MET A 19 4.60 2.33 0.98
N GLU A 20 5.43 3.18 1.58
CA GLU A 20 6.87 2.94 1.68
C GLU A 20 7.16 1.66 2.47
N MET A 21 6.57 1.53 3.66
CA MET A 21 6.73 0.35 4.53
C MET A 21 6.22 -0.94 3.86
N ALA A 22 5.06 -0.89 3.20
CA ALA A 22 4.51 -2.05 2.52
C ALA A 22 5.35 -2.46 1.30
N THR A 23 5.97 -1.50 0.61
CA THR A 23 6.90 -1.77 -0.50
C THR A 23 8.18 -2.43 -0.02
N GLU A 24 8.76 -1.93 1.08
CA GLU A 24 9.94 -2.55 1.70
C GLU A 24 9.62 -3.97 2.18
N ALA A 25 8.50 -4.16 2.88
CA ALA A 25 8.09 -5.46 3.37
C ALA A 25 7.76 -6.46 2.25
N ALA A 26 7.18 -6.00 1.13
CA ALA A 26 6.99 -6.81 -0.07
C ALA A 26 8.34 -7.23 -0.67
N ARG A 27 9.31 -6.30 -0.73
CA ARG A 27 10.66 -6.58 -1.25
C ARG A 27 11.41 -7.59 -0.37
N GLU A 28 11.30 -7.49 0.94
CA GLU A 28 11.85 -8.48 1.87
C GLU A 28 11.18 -9.85 1.71
N ALA A 29 9.85 -9.88 1.56
CA ALA A 29 9.10 -11.11 1.31
C ALA A 29 9.52 -11.77 -0.01
N GLN A 30 9.76 -10.98 -1.06
CA GLN A 30 10.29 -11.44 -2.33
C GLN A 30 11.70 -12.03 -2.18
N GLN A 31 12.61 -11.32 -1.49
CA GLN A 31 13.99 -11.79 -1.27
C GLN A 31 14.05 -13.10 -0.46
N THR A 32 13.12 -13.27 0.48
CA THR A 32 13.01 -14.48 1.31
C THR A 32 12.20 -15.60 0.64
N GLY A 33 11.68 -15.38 -0.58
CA GLY A 33 10.89 -16.37 -1.33
C GLY A 33 9.48 -16.60 -0.76
N ASN A 34 9.00 -15.75 0.14
CA ASN A 34 7.70 -15.87 0.78
C ASN A 34 6.60 -15.21 -0.06
N LYS A 35 6.16 -15.92 -1.11
CA LYS A 35 5.16 -15.44 -2.09
C LYS A 35 3.80 -15.11 -1.49
N GLN A 36 3.40 -15.79 -0.41
CA GLN A 36 2.13 -15.48 0.27
C GLN A 36 2.19 -14.12 0.94
N ARG A 37 3.30 -13.84 1.61
CA ARG A 37 3.52 -12.56 2.28
C ARG A 37 3.71 -11.41 1.29
N GLU A 38 4.43 -11.66 0.19
CA GLU A 38 4.55 -10.72 -0.93
C GLU A 38 3.17 -10.35 -1.51
N ALA A 39 2.33 -11.35 -1.80
CA ALA A 39 0.99 -11.11 -2.33
C ALA A 39 0.09 -10.32 -1.37
N ALA A 40 0.19 -10.57 -0.06
CA ALA A 40 -0.56 -9.83 0.95
C ALA A 40 -0.15 -8.35 0.98
N PHE A 41 1.15 -8.05 0.93
CA PHE A 41 1.63 -6.67 0.88
C PHE A 41 1.32 -5.97 -0.43
N HIS A 42 1.35 -6.69 -1.57
CA HIS A 42 0.91 -6.13 -2.85
C HIS A 42 -0.58 -5.79 -2.83
N GLN A 43 -1.42 -6.60 -2.19
CA GLN A 43 -2.84 -6.29 -2.03
C GLN A 43 -3.07 -5.05 -1.16
N ASP A 44 -2.31 -4.90 -0.08
CA ASP A 44 -2.37 -3.72 0.79
C ASP A 44 -1.89 -2.46 0.05
N LEU A 45 -0.79 -2.56 -0.70
CA LEU A 45 -0.29 -1.49 -1.58
C LEU A 45 -1.30 -1.06 -2.63
N ASN A 46 -1.97 -2.00 -3.30
CA ASN A 46 -3.02 -1.68 -4.26
C ASN A 46 -4.16 -0.90 -3.60
N THR A 47 -4.56 -1.30 -2.39
CA THR A 47 -5.59 -0.59 -1.62
C THR A 47 -5.14 0.85 -1.31
N MET A 48 -3.87 1.06 -0.96
CA MET A 48 -3.32 2.40 -0.73
C MET A 48 -3.20 3.23 -2.02
N LEU A 49 -2.84 2.60 -3.14
CA LEU A 49 -2.79 3.24 -4.46
C LEU A 49 -4.17 3.72 -4.91
N ASP A 50 -5.20 2.88 -4.75
CA ASP A 50 -6.58 3.25 -5.05
C ASP A 50 -7.01 4.48 -4.22
N ARG A 51 -6.61 4.53 -2.94
CA ARG A 51 -6.86 5.71 -2.08
C ARG A 51 -6.10 6.94 -2.54
N ALA A 52 -4.83 6.79 -2.90
CA ALA A 52 -4.04 7.90 -3.43
C ALA A 52 -4.64 8.44 -4.74
N GLU A 53 -5.22 7.56 -5.58
CA GLU A 53 -5.95 7.95 -6.79
C GLU A 53 -7.26 8.68 -6.46
N GLU A 54 -8.08 8.16 -5.53
CA GLU A 54 -9.31 8.82 -5.04
C GLU A 54 -9.02 10.23 -4.49
N ARG A 55 -7.86 10.41 -3.84
CA ARG A 55 -7.38 11.69 -3.30
C ARG A 55 -6.72 12.59 -4.35
N GLY A 56 -6.55 12.11 -5.58
CA GLY A 56 -6.05 12.88 -6.71
C GLY A 56 -4.52 13.04 -6.74
N TRP A 57 -3.76 12.21 -6.03
CA TRP A 57 -2.29 12.28 -6.02
C TRP A 57 -1.67 12.10 -7.40
N PHE A 58 -2.27 11.22 -8.21
CA PHE A 58 -1.82 10.94 -9.58
C PHE A 58 -2.42 11.90 -10.62
N ARG A 59 -3.24 12.87 -10.20
CA ARG A 59 -3.99 13.77 -11.10
C ARG A 59 -3.17 14.96 -11.63
N ARG A 60 -1.85 14.78 -11.82
CA ARG A 60 -0.98 15.70 -12.57
C ARG A 60 -0.40 14.98 -13.79
N SER A 61 -1.11 15.05 -14.90
CA SER A 61 -0.55 15.31 -16.25
C SER A 61 -1.67 15.16 -17.28
N ARG A 62 -2.32 16.27 -17.62
CA ARG A 62 -2.81 16.48 -18.98
C ARG A 62 -2.74 17.95 -19.32
#